data_AF-R9L8G9-F1
#
_entry.id   AF-R9L8G9-F1
#
_cell.length_a   1.000
_cell.length_b   1.000
_cell.length_c   1.000
_cell.angle_alpha   90.00
_cell.angle_beta   90.00
_cell.angle_gamma   90.00
#
_symmetry.space_group_name_H-M   'P 1'
#
loop_
_entity.id
_entity.type
_entity.pdbx_description
1 polymer ?
#
loop_
_entity_poly.entity_id
_entity_poly.type
_entity_poly.pdbx_seq_one_letter_code
_entity_poly.pdbx_strand_id
1 'polypeptide(L)'
;MMELNLQRQTVTVNEAVYSGAVEQPLECDVLLPDYCPDIQKILRCEVSPSLLSAPVSGEKLTVDGMAVVHLYYLSEDGCLRHAEYKIPYTKTIELRSSPASPSVHVTQSIDYFNCRAVSPRRLDMRGAVSIQARVSSLCEEQIVCGADGAGMQFCSDRAENTVLLPQSARQLSVREELELGYGKPAIGNIIRYTASADVSDYKVISGKVVTKGELSVRIIYQCEEDPKQLELMEYAIPVSQVVDVEGVDEECVCNIWYDVCGLDVSPKRNGDGENRVFALEAAVNACVCAHRRVELDTCCDCYSTLYECKQSQKQLPFLKLLDVVSETCTYKESIDLPDGIRNIIDLWCAAGAATVRIEPDCAVVSGRLTICMFACDEEGSATYHEQVREFTHKVAINGPVETVVFAPAVRADTAAFTLSGHEKIEVRCGIKIRGSLYSQYRKNVLCDVAVDESRPKTRQENLLYLYYAGEQEQIWEIAKRYNTSVEAIREGNQLEGGVIGEKTMLLIPMK
;
A
#
# COMPACT_ATOMS: atom_id res chain seq x y z
N MET A 1 11.46 -52.09 18.00
CA MET A 1 10.62 -50.94 17.62
C MET A 1 11.55 -49.94 16.99
N MET A 2 11.39 -49.68 15.69
CA MET A 2 12.12 -48.61 15.02
C MET A 2 11.22 -47.39 15.18
N GLU A 3 11.57 -46.49 16.09
CA GLU A 3 10.78 -45.31 16.40
C GLU A 3 10.68 -44.42 15.15
N LEU A 4 9.46 -44.11 14.71
CA LEU A 4 9.22 -43.17 13.61
C LEU A 4 9.53 -41.76 14.11
N ASN A 5 10.59 -41.16 13.59
CA ASN A 5 11.00 -39.80 13.95
C ASN A 5 10.63 -38.83 12.83
N LEU A 6 9.53 -38.10 13.01
CA LEU A 6 9.10 -37.07 12.07
C LEU A 6 9.97 -35.82 12.20
N GLN A 7 10.49 -35.35 11.07
CA GLN A 7 11.14 -34.05 10.96
C GLN A 7 10.04 -33.02 10.68
N ARG A 8 9.95 -32.01 11.55
CA ARG A 8 8.94 -30.95 11.47
C ARG A 8 9.61 -29.59 11.31
N GLN A 9 8.91 -28.71 10.60
CA GLN A 9 9.26 -27.29 10.54
C GLN A 9 8.01 -26.44 10.74
N THR A 10 8.21 -25.25 11.30
CA THR A 10 7.16 -24.23 11.40
C THR A 10 7.08 -23.44 10.10
N VAL A 11 5.88 -23.31 9.54
CA VAL A 11 5.59 -22.41 8.44
C VAL A 11 4.71 -21.28 8.96
N THR A 12 5.13 -20.04 8.73
CA THR A 12 4.32 -18.85 9.07
C THR A 12 3.63 -18.34 7.81
N VAL A 13 2.31 -18.31 7.77
CA VAL A 13 1.51 -17.77 6.66
C VAL A 13 0.80 -16.47 7.06
N ASN A 14 0.53 -15.62 6.08
CA ASN A 14 -0.26 -14.40 6.29
C ASN A 14 -1.73 -14.71 6.03
N GLU A 15 -2.54 -14.77 7.09
CA GLU A 15 -3.98 -14.91 6.97
C GLU A 15 -4.65 -13.54 7.04
N ALA A 16 -5.32 -13.11 5.96
CA ALA A 16 -6.14 -11.91 6.04
C ALA A 16 -7.31 -12.16 6.98
N VAL A 17 -7.40 -11.46 8.12
CA VAL A 17 -8.53 -11.56 9.06
C VAL A 17 -9.61 -10.51 8.76
N TYR A 18 -9.29 -9.51 7.93
CA TYR A 18 -10.24 -8.57 7.34
C TYR A 18 -9.71 -8.03 6.02
N SER A 19 -10.59 -7.81 5.04
CA SER A 19 -10.30 -7.10 3.79
C SER A 19 -11.60 -6.52 3.25
N GLY A 20 -11.74 -5.19 3.28
CA GLY A 20 -12.96 -4.54 2.86
C GLY A 20 -12.93 -3.02 2.99
N ALA A 21 -14.02 -2.38 2.57
CA ALA A 21 -14.22 -0.95 2.66
C ALA A 21 -15.41 -0.64 3.57
N VAL A 22 -15.31 0.43 4.37
CA VAL A 22 -16.40 0.94 5.20
C VAL A 22 -16.50 2.45 5.04
N GLU A 23 -17.72 2.96 5.17
CA GLU A 23 -17.98 4.40 5.13
C GLU A 23 -18.08 4.97 6.55
N GLN A 24 -17.58 6.19 6.71
CA GLN A 24 -17.70 7.00 7.93
C GLN A 24 -18.24 8.39 7.56
N PRO A 25 -19.48 8.73 7.96
CA PRO A 25 -20.03 10.07 7.77
C PRO A 25 -19.21 11.15 8.47
N LEU A 26 -19.11 12.30 7.81
CA LEU A 26 -18.57 13.56 8.34
C LEU A 26 -19.71 14.57 8.38
N GLU A 27 -20.04 15.08 9.56
CA GLU A 27 -21.06 16.12 9.73
C GLU A 27 -20.54 17.21 10.65
N CYS A 28 -20.64 18.46 10.21
CA CYS A 28 -20.20 19.60 11.00
C CYS A 28 -21.02 20.85 10.67
N ASP A 29 -21.52 21.53 11.71
CA ASP A 29 -22.11 22.86 11.62
C ASP A 29 -21.13 23.84 12.27
N VAL A 30 -20.59 24.75 11.47
CA VAL A 30 -19.50 25.63 11.89
C VAL A 30 -19.82 27.09 11.67
N LEU A 31 -19.27 27.93 12.54
CA LEU A 31 -19.25 29.37 12.37
C LEU A 31 -17.92 29.80 11.74
N LEU A 32 -17.99 30.85 10.94
CA LEU A 32 -16.82 31.51 10.39
C LEU A 32 -16.08 32.24 11.53
N PRO A 33 -14.75 32.04 11.68
CA PRO A 33 -13.97 32.70 12.73
C PRO A 33 -14.09 34.23 12.67
N ASP A 34 -14.01 34.90 13.81
CA ASP A 34 -14.23 36.36 13.90
C ASP A 34 -13.24 37.20 13.07
N TYR A 35 -12.04 36.67 12.82
CA TYR A 35 -11.03 37.34 11.97
C TYR A 35 -11.33 37.23 10.47
N CYS A 36 -12.25 36.36 10.06
CA CYS A 36 -12.65 36.17 8.68
C CYS A 36 -13.82 37.11 8.31
N PRO A 37 -13.74 37.84 7.17
CA PRO A 37 -14.87 38.62 6.65
C PRO A 37 -16.03 37.74 6.20
N ASP A 38 -17.22 38.33 6.09
CA ASP A 38 -18.45 37.61 5.73
C ASP A 38 -18.38 36.97 4.32
N ILE A 39 -18.98 35.79 4.18
CA ILE A 39 -18.97 35.00 2.95
C ILE A 39 -19.95 35.61 1.95
N GLN A 40 -19.44 36.07 0.80
CA GLN A 40 -20.25 36.45 -0.35
C GLN A 40 -20.53 35.25 -1.25
N LYS A 41 -19.50 34.44 -1.55
CA LYS A 41 -19.61 33.28 -2.44
C LYS A 41 -18.59 32.20 -2.08
N ILE A 42 -19.05 30.97 -1.86
CA ILE A 42 -18.15 29.82 -1.72
C ILE A 42 -17.60 29.47 -3.10
N LEU A 43 -16.27 29.37 -3.22
CA LEU A 43 -15.59 28.95 -4.44
C LEU A 43 -15.29 27.45 -4.42
N ARG A 44 -14.74 26.95 -3.31
CA ARG A 44 -14.41 25.53 -3.15
C ARG A 44 -14.36 25.16 -1.68
N CYS A 45 -14.75 23.92 -1.40
CA CYS A 45 -14.46 23.23 -0.15
C CYS A 45 -13.68 21.96 -0.50
N GLU A 46 -12.43 21.88 -0.05
CA GLU A 46 -11.52 20.76 -0.27
C GLU A 46 -11.33 20.00 1.05
N VAL A 47 -11.33 18.67 1.00
CA VAL A 47 -11.23 17.84 2.21
C VAL A 47 -10.16 16.78 2.04
N SER A 48 -9.24 16.75 3.00
CA SER A 48 -8.12 15.82 3.04
C SER A 48 -8.22 14.97 4.31
N PRO A 49 -8.51 13.66 4.21
CA PRO A 49 -8.47 12.76 5.35
C PRO A 49 -7.01 12.42 5.67
N SER A 50 -6.65 12.48 6.95
CA SER A 50 -5.38 11.97 7.47
C SER A 50 -5.63 10.86 8.49
N LEU A 51 -4.85 9.78 8.35
CA LEU A 51 -4.84 8.68 9.31
C LEU A 51 -3.99 9.08 10.51
N LEU A 52 -4.59 9.09 11.71
CA LEU A 52 -3.88 9.36 12.96
C LEU A 52 -3.38 8.06 13.59
N SER A 53 -4.26 7.06 13.71
CA SER A 53 -3.90 5.76 14.26
C SER A 53 -4.84 4.64 13.77
N ALA A 54 -4.35 3.41 13.80
CA ALA A 54 -5.10 2.21 13.40
C ALA A 54 -4.86 1.01 14.34
N PRO A 55 -5.01 1.14 15.68
CA PRO A 55 -4.70 0.06 16.60
C PRO A 55 -5.66 -1.13 16.45
N VAL A 56 -5.09 -2.33 16.62
CA VAL A 56 -5.84 -3.58 16.75
C VAL A 56 -5.87 -3.99 18.21
N SER A 57 -7.07 -4.26 18.74
CA SER A 57 -7.28 -4.74 20.10
C SER A 57 -8.28 -5.89 20.09
N GLY A 58 -7.80 -7.10 20.38
CA GLY A 58 -8.59 -8.32 20.21
C GLY A 58 -9.09 -8.45 18.77
N GLU A 59 -10.41 -8.56 18.60
CA GLU A 59 -11.07 -8.75 17.30
C GLU A 59 -11.54 -7.44 16.68
N LYS A 60 -10.96 -6.30 17.07
CA LYS A 60 -11.38 -4.97 16.60
C LYS A 60 -10.20 -4.17 16.09
N LEU A 61 -10.35 -3.62 14.89
CA LEU A 61 -9.51 -2.54 14.36
C LEU A 61 -10.23 -1.20 14.61
N THR A 62 -9.59 -0.26 15.29
CA THR A 62 -10.10 1.11 15.44
C THR A 62 -9.29 2.02 14.53
N VAL A 63 -9.94 2.73 13.62
CA VAL A 63 -9.33 3.72 12.72
C VAL A 63 -9.69 5.10 13.23
N ASP A 64 -8.69 5.82 13.72
CA ASP A 64 -8.81 7.22 14.13
C ASP A 64 -8.20 8.12 13.05
N GLY A 65 -8.98 9.09 12.61
CA GLY A 65 -8.57 10.02 11.57
C GLY A 65 -9.06 11.44 11.80
N MET A 66 -8.52 12.35 11.00
CA MET A 66 -8.92 13.75 10.96
C MET A 66 -9.23 14.13 9.51
N ALA A 67 -10.41 14.67 9.26
CA ALA A 67 -10.70 15.31 7.98
C ALA A 67 -10.42 16.81 8.12
N VAL A 68 -9.39 17.29 7.41
CA VAL A 68 -9.08 18.72 7.34
C VAL A 68 -9.84 19.32 6.16
N VAL A 69 -10.68 20.31 6.44
CA VAL A 69 -11.56 20.97 5.50
C VAL A 69 -11.00 22.36 5.21
N HIS A 70 -10.60 22.61 3.97
CA HIS A 70 -10.18 23.92 3.48
C HIS A 70 -11.35 24.59 2.74
N LEU A 71 -11.87 25.67 3.31
CA LEU A 71 -12.91 26.50 2.70
C LEU A 71 -12.25 27.67 1.98
N TYR A 72 -12.53 27.80 0.69
CA TYR A 72 -12.14 28.92 -0.16
C TYR A 72 -13.37 29.70 -0.59
N TYR A 73 -13.40 31.00 -0.35
CA TYR A 73 -14.55 31.84 -0.63
C TYR A 73 -14.14 33.26 -1.02
N LEU A 74 -15.06 33.97 -1.70
CA LEU A 74 -14.99 35.41 -1.86
C LEU A 74 -15.70 36.07 -0.69
N SER A 75 -15.02 37.01 -0.03
CA SER A 75 -15.63 37.90 0.96
C SER A 75 -16.38 39.07 0.30
N GLU A 76 -17.16 39.82 1.08
CA GLU A 76 -17.92 40.99 0.60
C GLU A 76 -17.05 42.09 -0.05
N ASP A 77 -15.76 42.15 0.30
CA ASP A 77 -14.76 43.03 -0.32
C ASP A 77 -14.19 42.49 -1.66
N GLY A 78 -14.70 41.34 -2.14
CA GLY A 78 -14.28 40.68 -3.37
C GLY A 78 -12.90 40.02 -3.30
N CYS A 79 -12.35 39.82 -2.11
CA CYS A 79 -11.06 39.15 -1.93
C CYS A 79 -11.22 37.64 -1.72
N LEU A 80 -10.26 36.86 -2.23
CA LEU A 80 -10.17 35.43 -1.93
C LEU A 80 -9.79 35.23 -0.45
N ARG A 81 -10.52 34.39 0.26
CA ARG A 81 -10.29 34.07 1.67
C ARG A 81 -10.25 32.57 1.88
N HIS A 82 -9.59 32.19 2.96
CA HIS A 82 -9.47 30.82 3.42
C HIS A 82 -9.92 30.69 4.87
N ALA A 83 -10.56 29.57 5.19
CA ALA A 83 -10.78 29.10 6.55
C ALA A 83 -10.54 27.59 6.61
N GLU A 84 -9.98 27.12 7.73
CA GLU A 84 -9.73 25.70 7.97
C GLU A 84 -10.61 25.17 9.10
N TYR A 85 -11.15 23.96 8.92
CA TYR A 85 -11.88 23.23 9.95
C TYR A 85 -11.35 21.80 10.06
N LYS A 86 -11.38 21.24 11.27
CA LYS A 86 -10.88 19.90 11.57
C LYS A 86 -12.04 19.06 12.11
N ILE A 87 -12.43 18.02 11.38
CA ILE A 87 -13.50 17.09 11.74
C ILE A 87 -12.86 15.75 12.14
N PRO A 88 -12.70 15.46 13.44
CA PRO A 88 -12.19 14.17 13.88
C PRO A 88 -13.24 13.09 13.62
N TYR A 89 -12.79 11.89 13.26
CA TYR A 89 -13.67 10.74 13.08
C TYR A 89 -13.00 9.46 13.56
N THR A 90 -13.82 8.52 14.01
CA THR A 90 -13.38 7.20 14.46
C THR A 90 -14.29 6.14 13.87
N LYS A 91 -13.71 5.06 13.35
CA LYS A 91 -14.44 3.89 12.84
C LYS A 91 -13.87 2.62 13.44
N THR A 92 -14.73 1.79 14.02
CA THR A 92 -14.35 0.43 14.46
C THR A 92 -14.81 -0.59 13.42
N ILE A 93 -13.91 -1.49 13.06
CA ILE A 93 -14.10 -2.60 12.12
C ILE A 93 -13.94 -3.91 12.89
N GLU A 94 -14.93 -4.79 12.78
CA GLU A 94 -14.88 -6.14 13.37
C GLU A 94 -14.02 -7.07 12.50
N LEU A 95 -13.08 -7.76 13.13
CA LEU A 95 -12.20 -8.74 12.50
C LEU A 95 -12.79 -10.13 12.63
N ARG A 96 -12.41 -11.05 11.73
CA ARG A 96 -12.87 -12.45 11.80
C ARG A 96 -12.33 -13.21 13.01
N SER A 97 -11.18 -12.79 13.53
CA SER A 97 -10.50 -13.37 14.68
C SER A 97 -9.48 -12.36 15.25
N SER A 98 -8.98 -12.62 16.46
CA SER A 98 -7.91 -11.83 17.07
C SER A 98 -6.57 -12.15 16.39
N PRO A 99 -5.95 -11.20 15.68
CA PRO A 99 -4.73 -11.48 14.94
C PRO A 99 -3.51 -11.54 15.86
N ALA A 100 -2.61 -12.48 15.59
CA ALA A 100 -1.26 -12.49 16.13
C ALA A 100 -0.35 -11.64 15.23
N SER A 101 0.40 -10.71 15.83
CA SER A 101 1.32 -9.78 15.14
C SER A 101 0.71 -9.13 13.89
N PRO A 102 -0.37 -8.33 14.05
CA PRO A 102 -1.15 -7.84 12.92
C PRO A 102 -0.34 -6.92 12.00
N SER A 103 -0.48 -7.15 10.70
CA SER A 103 -0.12 -6.18 9.66
C SER A 103 -1.37 -5.47 9.18
N VAL A 104 -1.44 -4.16 9.39
CA VAL A 104 -2.61 -3.32 9.11
C VAL A 104 -2.29 -2.35 7.99
N HIS A 105 -3.05 -2.41 6.90
CA HIS A 105 -3.00 -1.46 5.80
C HIS A 105 -4.33 -0.72 5.69
N VAL A 106 -4.29 0.61 5.75
CA VAL A 106 -5.48 1.48 5.66
C VAL A 106 -5.25 2.55 4.60
N THR A 107 -6.21 2.72 3.70
CA THR A 107 -6.29 3.87 2.78
C THR A 107 -7.62 4.57 2.95
N GLN A 108 -7.64 5.88 2.70
CA GLN A 108 -8.79 6.75 2.93
C GLN A 108 -9.03 7.61 1.69
N SER A 109 -10.31 7.80 1.34
CA SER A 109 -10.73 8.72 0.28
C SER A 109 -12.04 9.39 0.65
N ILE A 110 -12.29 10.58 0.11
CA ILE A 110 -13.58 11.26 0.26
C ILE A 110 -14.52 10.78 -0.84
N ASP A 111 -15.68 10.24 -0.45
CA ASP A 111 -16.71 9.81 -1.41
C ASP A 111 -17.49 11.02 -1.94
N TYR A 112 -17.93 11.87 -1.01
CA TYR A 112 -18.54 13.16 -1.29
C TYR A 112 -18.32 14.11 -0.10
N PHE A 113 -18.32 15.40 -0.38
CA PHE A 113 -18.34 16.43 0.64
C PHE A 113 -19.03 17.69 0.11
N ASN A 114 -20.08 18.11 0.79
CA ASN A 114 -20.90 19.27 0.46
C ASN A 114 -20.74 20.32 1.55
N CYS A 115 -20.58 21.58 1.14
CA CYS A 115 -20.53 22.73 2.03
C CYS A 115 -21.56 23.75 1.57
N ARG A 116 -22.44 24.17 2.49
CA ARG A 116 -23.50 25.15 2.21
C ARG A 116 -23.46 26.28 3.23
N ALA A 117 -23.45 27.52 2.75
CA ALA A 117 -23.71 28.69 3.60
C ALA A 117 -25.18 28.73 4.02
N VAL A 118 -25.42 28.66 5.34
CA VAL A 118 -26.73 28.85 5.98
C VAL A 118 -26.98 30.33 6.26
N SER A 119 -25.92 31.06 6.57
CA SER A 119 -25.86 32.53 6.65
C SER A 119 -24.46 32.99 6.18
N PRO A 120 -24.18 34.30 6.09
CA PRO A 120 -22.84 34.79 5.73
C PRO A 120 -21.71 34.31 6.64
N ARG A 121 -22.03 33.79 7.85
CA ARG A 121 -21.05 33.31 8.83
C ARG A 121 -21.31 31.90 9.36
N ARG A 122 -22.34 31.18 8.86
CA ARG A 122 -22.66 29.81 9.31
C ARG A 122 -22.68 28.85 8.14
N LEU A 123 -22.03 27.70 8.30
CA LEU A 123 -21.85 26.68 7.26
C LEU A 123 -22.35 25.33 7.75
N ASP A 124 -23.10 24.62 6.90
CA ASP A 124 -23.45 23.20 7.06
C ASP A 124 -22.54 22.38 6.15
N MET A 125 -21.76 21.47 6.73
CA MET A 125 -20.80 20.63 6.05
C MET A 125 -21.16 19.15 6.24
N ARG A 126 -21.36 18.43 5.14
CA ARG A 126 -21.75 17.02 5.14
C ARG A 126 -20.98 16.23 4.10
N GLY A 127 -20.42 15.10 4.49
CA GLY A 127 -19.70 14.22 3.59
C GLY A 127 -19.51 12.83 4.16
N ALA A 128 -18.67 12.05 3.49
CA ALA A 128 -18.31 10.71 3.92
C ALA A 128 -16.87 10.37 3.53
N VAL A 129 -16.16 9.71 4.44
CA VAL A 129 -14.86 9.08 4.19
C VAL A 129 -15.06 7.60 3.94
N SER A 130 -14.58 7.12 2.80
CA SER A 130 -14.39 5.69 2.54
C SER A 130 -13.04 5.25 3.10
N ILE A 131 -13.08 4.25 3.97
CA ILE A 131 -11.92 3.65 4.64
C ILE A 131 -11.77 2.22 4.11
N GLN A 132 -10.74 1.98 3.32
CA GLN A 132 -10.36 0.63 2.91
C GLN A 132 -9.32 0.09 3.88
N ALA A 133 -9.57 -1.09 4.45
CA ALA A 133 -8.66 -1.71 5.40
C ALA A 133 -8.40 -3.17 5.04
N ARG A 134 -7.15 -3.60 5.25
CA ARG A 134 -6.73 -5.00 5.22
C ARG A 134 -5.93 -5.28 6.48
N VAL A 135 -6.33 -6.31 7.22
CA VAL A 135 -5.62 -6.78 8.42
C VAL A 135 -5.19 -8.21 8.17
N SER A 136 -3.90 -8.49 8.32
CA SER A 136 -3.34 -9.84 8.21
C SER A 136 -2.77 -10.29 9.55
N SER A 137 -3.11 -11.50 9.96
CA SER A 137 -2.51 -12.21 11.10
C SER A 137 -1.38 -13.10 10.61
N LEU A 138 -0.33 -13.21 11.41
CA LEU A 138 0.63 -14.30 11.25
C LEU A 138 0.04 -15.57 11.88
N CYS A 139 0.02 -16.64 11.11
CA CYS A 139 -0.45 -17.95 11.56
C CYS A 139 0.66 -18.97 11.37
N GLU A 140 1.02 -19.67 12.45
CA GLU A 140 2.03 -20.72 12.43
C GLU A 140 1.37 -22.08 12.25
N GLU A 141 1.92 -22.88 11.34
CA GLU A 141 1.50 -24.25 11.06
C GLU A 141 2.71 -25.17 11.12
N GLN A 142 2.57 -26.28 11.84
CA GLN A 142 3.59 -27.33 11.88
C GLN A 142 3.41 -28.27 10.71
N ILE A 143 4.44 -28.39 9.87
CA ILE A 143 4.42 -29.29 8.71
C ILE A 143 5.52 -30.34 8.85
N VAL A 144 5.28 -31.50 8.24
CA VAL A 144 6.24 -32.59 8.12
C VAL A 144 7.04 -32.37 6.84
N CYS A 145 8.37 -32.29 6.98
CA CYS A 145 9.32 -32.15 5.87
C CYS A 145 10.15 -33.42 5.63
N GLY A 146 9.97 -34.44 6.46
CA GLY A 146 10.62 -35.73 6.31
C GLY A 146 10.39 -36.62 7.52
N ALA A 147 10.94 -37.83 7.48
CA ALA A 147 11.01 -38.71 8.64
C ALA A 147 12.10 -39.76 8.47
N ASP A 148 12.60 -40.24 9.60
CA ASP A 148 13.50 -41.38 9.68
C ASP A 148 12.77 -42.60 10.24
N GLY A 149 13.01 -43.77 9.64
CA GLY A 149 12.44 -45.05 10.08
C GLY A 149 11.17 -45.47 9.33
N ALA A 150 10.66 -46.65 9.69
CA ALA A 150 9.44 -47.27 9.15
C ALA A 150 9.34 -47.37 7.61
N GLY A 151 10.46 -47.29 6.88
CA GLY A 151 10.48 -47.31 5.41
C GLY A 151 9.72 -46.15 4.78
N MET A 152 9.65 -45.00 5.46
CA MET A 152 8.93 -43.84 4.96
C MET A 152 9.59 -43.26 3.71
N GLN A 153 8.75 -42.82 2.79
CA GLN A 153 9.09 -42.12 1.56
C GLN A 153 8.25 -40.83 1.54
N PHE A 154 8.86 -39.72 1.10
CA PHE A 154 8.21 -38.42 1.05
C PHE A 154 8.33 -37.79 -0.33
N CYS A 155 7.24 -37.20 -0.81
CA CYS A 155 7.24 -36.39 -2.02
C CYS A 155 7.63 -34.97 -1.63
N SER A 156 8.94 -34.73 -1.58
CA SER A 156 9.50 -33.43 -1.24
C SER A 156 9.35 -32.43 -2.38
N ASP A 157 9.10 -31.18 -2.01
CA ASP A 157 8.91 -30.06 -2.91
C ASP A 157 9.34 -28.76 -2.21
N ARG A 158 9.74 -27.73 -2.96
CA ARG A 158 10.15 -26.43 -2.39
C ARG A 158 9.06 -25.39 -2.53
N ALA A 159 8.87 -24.60 -1.50
CA ALA A 159 7.95 -23.47 -1.52
C ALA A 159 8.69 -22.18 -1.17
N GLU A 160 8.32 -21.10 -1.83
CA GLU A 160 8.77 -19.76 -1.49
C GLU A 160 7.62 -19.00 -0.81
N ASN A 161 7.87 -18.48 0.37
CA ASN A 161 6.90 -17.68 1.11
C ASN A 161 7.45 -16.30 1.43
N THR A 162 6.57 -15.34 1.63
CA THR A 162 6.86 -14.00 2.10
C THR A 162 6.09 -13.78 3.38
N VAL A 163 6.79 -13.59 4.48
CA VAL A 163 6.19 -13.23 5.77
C VAL A 163 6.15 -11.71 5.88
N LEU A 164 4.97 -11.16 6.19
CA LEU A 164 4.79 -9.73 6.41
C LEU A 164 5.13 -9.42 7.86
N LEU A 165 6.11 -8.54 8.07
CA LEU A 165 6.39 -8.03 9.42
C LEU A 165 5.31 -6.98 9.80
N PRO A 166 5.06 -6.77 11.11
CA PRO A 166 4.15 -5.72 11.56
C PRO A 166 4.52 -4.35 10.97
N GLN A 167 3.52 -3.65 10.43
CA GLN A 167 3.74 -2.32 9.90
C GLN A 167 4.17 -1.39 11.03
N SER A 168 5.25 -0.65 10.80
CA SER A 168 5.80 0.29 11.77
C SER A 168 5.77 1.70 11.20
N ALA A 169 5.43 2.67 12.03
CA ALA A 169 5.45 4.08 11.66
C ALA A 169 6.04 4.91 12.79
N ARG A 170 6.82 5.93 12.42
CA ARG A 170 7.33 6.92 13.37
C ARG A 170 7.10 8.33 12.86
N GLN A 171 6.41 9.13 13.67
CA GLN A 171 6.19 10.53 13.36
C GLN A 171 7.47 11.36 13.56
N LEU A 172 7.72 12.30 12.66
CA LEU A 172 8.69 13.37 12.79
C LEU A 172 7.94 14.71 12.74
N SER A 173 8.36 15.66 13.57
CA SER A 173 7.85 17.04 13.56
C SER A 173 8.90 17.93 12.91
N VAL A 174 8.53 18.57 11.80
CA VAL A 174 9.35 19.56 11.09
C VAL A 174 8.87 20.93 11.52
N ARG A 175 9.79 21.75 12.03
CA ARG A 175 9.52 23.15 12.39
C ARG A 175 10.56 24.03 11.73
N GLU A 176 10.11 24.88 10.81
CA GLU A 176 10.98 25.74 10.02
C GLU A 176 10.47 27.18 10.01
N GLU A 177 11.39 28.13 9.95
CA GLU A 177 11.08 29.55 9.73
C GLU A 177 11.56 29.92 8.33
N LEU A 178 10.61 30.11 7.41
CA LEU A 178 10.89 30.31 6.00
C LEU A 178 10.76 31.79 5.66
N GLU A 179 11.89 32.49 5.56
CA GLU A 179 11.91 33.91 5.23
C GLU A 179 11.53 34.16 3.76
N LEU A 180 10.82 35.25 3.52
CA LEU A 180 10.53 35.72 2.18
C LEU A 180 11.79 36.25 1.50
N GLY A 181 11.99 35.88 0.23
CA GLY A 181 13.07 36.41 -0.59
C GLY A 181 12.99 37.94 -0.77
N TYR A 182 14.13 38.55 -1.06
CA TYR A 182 14.23 39.98 -1.30
C TYR A 182 13.30 40.42 -2.44
N GLY A 183 12.51 41.48 -2.20
CA GLY A 183 11.53 42.01 -3.17
C GLY A 183 10.14 41.38 -3.14
N LYS A 184 9.90 40.32 -2.34
CA LYS A 184 8.54 39.83 -2.09
C LYS A 184 7.78 40.75 -1.10
N PRO A 185 6.48 41.01 -1.32
CA PRO A 185 5.64 41.83 -0.43
C PRO A 185 5.42 41.16 0.93
N ALA A 186 5.00 41.94 1.93
CA ALA A 186 4.71 41.40 3.26
C ALA A 186 3.49 40.46 3.24
N ILE A 187 3.46 39.52 4.19
CA ILE A 187 2.43 38.49 4.30
C ILE A 187 1.20 39.08 5.02
N GLY A 188 0.09 39.18 4.30
CA GLY A 188 -1.23 39.49 4.85
C GLY A 188 -1.90 38.25 5.46
N ASN A 189 -2.50 37.41 4.61
CA ASN A 189 -3.13 36.15 5.03
C ASN A 189 -2.61 34.97 4.22
N ILE A 190 -2.56 33.79 4.85
CA ILE A 190 -2.32 32.55 4.14
C ILE A 190 -3.63 32.11 3.47
N ILE A 191 -3.57 31.82 2.17
CA ILE A 191 -4.72 31.38 1.39
C ILE A 191 -4.72 29.88 1.22
N ARG A 192 -3.61 29.30 0.77
CA ARG A 192 -3.52 27.86 0.51
C ARG A 192 -2.13 27.37 0.85
N TYR A 193 -2.05 26.21 1.50
CA TYR A 193 -0.79 25.53 1.68
C TYR A 193 -0.99 24.03 1.53
N THR A 194 -0.03 23.39 0.91
CA THR A 194 0.01 21.93 0.76
C THR A 194 1.43 21.44 0.90
N ALA A 195 1.57 20.22 1.38
CA ALA A 195 2.86 19.55 1.39
C ALA A 195 2.75 18.10 0.96
N SER A 196 3.82 17.62 0.36
CA SER A 196 4.05 16.22 0.06
C SER A 196 5.44 15.83 0.48
N ALA A 197 5.62 14.58 0.88
CA ALA A 197 6.93 14.06 1.25
C ALA A 197 7.25 12.80 0.45
N ASP A 198 8.48 12.73 -0.06
CA ASP A 198 8.96 11.61 -0.86
C ASP A 198 10.25 11.05 -0.27
N VAL A 199 10.33 9.72 -0.21
CA VAL A 199 11.53 9.00 0.23
C VAL A 199 12.52 8.96 -0.92
N SER A 200 13.73 9.44 -0.68
CA SER A 200 14.82 9.40 -1.67
C SER A 200 15.75 8.20 -1.49
N ASP A 201 15.92 7.74 -0.25
CA ASP A 201 16.80 6.62 0.09
C ASP A 201 16.41 6.00 1.45
N TYR A 202 16.77 4.74 1.64
CA TYR A 202 16.67 4.09 2.94
C TYR A 202 17.77 3.06 3.17
N LYS A 203 18.07 2.83 4.44
CA LYS A 203 19.00 1.79 4.87
C LYS A 203 18.42 0.97 6.00
N VAL A 204 18.42 -0.35 5.84
CA VAL A 204 18.07 -1.28 6.91
C VAL A 204 19.29 -1.52 7.80
N ILE A 205 19.08 -1.50 9.10
CA ILE A 205 20.06 -1.85 10.13
C ILE A 205 19.31 -2.72 11.13
N SER A 206 19.83 -3.87 11.57
CA SER A 206 19.08 -4.83 12.41
C SER A 206 18.12 -4.17 13.43
N GLY A 207 16.82 -4.44 13.27
CA GLY A 207 15.72 -3.90 14.08
C GLY A 207 15.25 -2.47 13.73
N LYS A 208 15.85 -1.80 12.75
CA LYS A 208 15.59 -0.40 12.39
C LYS A 208 15.69 -0.14 10.88
N VAL A 209 15.00 0.90 10.42
CA VAL A 209 15.14 1.43 9.07
C VAL A 209 15.39 2.93 9.14
N VAL A 210 16.51 3.36 8.57
CA VAL A 210 16.86 4.78 8.43
C VAL A 210 16.35 5.26 7.09
N THR A 211 15.48 6.27 7.09
CA THR A 211 14.85 6.84 5.91
C THR A 211 15.35 8.25 5.66
N LYS A 212 15.51 8.63 4.40
CA LYS A 212 15.82 9.99 3.97
C LYS A 212 14.86 10.40 2.88
N GLY A 213 14.56 11.68 2.82
CA GLY A 213 13.74 12.25 1.77
C GLY A 213 13.60 13.74 1.87
N GLU A 214 12.56 14.25 1.23
CA GLU A 214 12.29 15.68 1.14
C GLU A 214 10.79 15.93 1.35
N LEU A 215 10.48 16.96 2.13
CA LEU A 215 9.16 17.55 2.28
C LEU A 215 9.09 18.77 1.35
N SER A 216 8.28 18.68 0.31
CA SER A 216 7.98 19.80 -0.59
C SER A 216 6.75 20.54 -0.09
N VAL A 217 6.85 21.84 0.15
CA VAL A 217 5.78 22.70 0.68
C VAL A 217 5.49 23.81 -0.33
N ARG A 218 4.21 24.01 -0.63
CA ARG A 218 3.70 25.06 -1.51
C ARG A 218 2.76 25.96 -0.72
N ILE A 219 2.99 27.27 -0.74
CA ILE A 219 2.23 28.27 0.03
C ILE A 219 1.78 29.39 -0.89
N ILE A 220 0.49 29.74 -0.84
CA ILE A 220 -0.10 30.90 -1.48
C ILE A 220 -0.58 31.84 -0.39
N TYR A 221 -0.19 33.10 -0.49
CA TYR A 221 -0.55 34.13 0.49
C TYR A 221 -1.01 35.43 -0.20
N GLN A 222 -1.83 36.19 0.51
CA GLN A 222 -2.20 37.56 0.18
C GLN A 222 -1.12 38.53 0.61
N CYS A 223 -0.86 39.53 -0.21
CA CYS A 223 0.01 40.64 0.15
C CYS A 223 -0.66 41.52 1.19
N GLU A 224 0.10 42.02 2.17
CA GLU A 224 -0.42 42.89 3.23
C GLU A 224 -0.88 44.24 2.66
N GLU A 225 -0.19 44.77 1.66
CA GLU A 225 -0.47 46.06 1.04
C GLU A 225 -1.63 46.02 0.02
N ASP A 226 -1.81 44.88 -0.66
CA ASP A 226 -2.92 44.65 -1.60
C ASP A 226 -3.50 43.24 -1.41
N PRO A 227 -4.65 43.12 -0.71
CA PRO A 227 -5.33 41.83 -0.48
C PRO A 227 -5.78 41.10 -1.75
N LYS A 228 -5.82 41.77 -2.92
CA LYS A 228 -6.12 41.12 -4.19
C LYS A 228 -4.88 40.54 -4.86
N GLN A 229 -3.68 40.98 -4.47
CA GLN A 229 -2.43 40.41 -4.96
C GLN A 229 -2.10 39.13 -4.20
N LEU A 230 -1.86 38.04 -4.93
CA LEU A 230 -1.48 36.74 -4.40
C LEU A 230 -0.07 36.37 -4.86
N GLU A 231 0.69 35.76 -3.97
CA GLU A 231 2.06 35.30 -4.23
C GLU A 231 2.20 33.82 -3.89
N LEU A 232 2.97 33.10 -4.71
CA LEU A 232 3.28 31.69 -4.57
C LEU A 232 4.72 31.52 -4.08
N MET A 233 4.90 30.67 -3.07
CA MET A 233 6.20 30.25 -2.55
C MET A 233 6.29 28.73 -2.51
N GLU A 234 7.45 28.21 -2.88
CA GLU A 234 7.75 26.77 -2.88
C GLU A 234 9.05 26.52 -2.11
N TYR A 235 9.04 25.53 -1.24
CA TYR A 235 10.15 25.17 -0.37
C TYR A 235 10.38 23.66 -0.39
N ALA A 236 11.63 23.26 -0.29
CA ALA A 236 12.08 21.88 -0.24
C ALA A 236 12.88 21.68 1.05
N ILE A 237 12.36 20.88 1.98
CA ILE A 237 12.93 20.68 3.32
C ILE A 237 13.40 19.24 3.44
N PRO A 238 14.69 18.98 3.65
CA PRO A 238 15.19 17.62 3.81
C PRO A 238 14.66 17.00 5.11
N VAL A 239 14.18 15.76 5.03
CA VAL A 239 13.69 15.00 6.18
C VAL A 239 14.44 13.68 6.33
N SER A 240 14.62 13.24 7.57
CA SER A 240 15.27 11.98 7.91
C SER A 240 14.65 11.40 9.18
N GLN A 241 14.41 10.10 9.20
CA GLN A 241 13.83 9.44 10.37
C GLN A 241 14.31 8.00 10.51
N VAL A 242 14.47 7.57 11.77
CA VAL A 242 14.79 6.17 12.11
C VAL A 242 13.53 5.50 12.66
N VAL A 243 13.00 4.53 11.92
CA VAL A 243 11.83 3.74 12.33
C VAL A 243 12.33 2.46 12.97
N ASP A 244 11.89 2.16 14.19
CA ASP A 244 12.13 0.86 14.83
C ASP A 244 11.13 -0.13 14.21
N VAL A 245 11.63 -1.23 13.64
CA VAL A 245 10.82 -2.24 12.94
C VAL A 245 11.19 -3.61 13.52
N GLU A 246 10.28 -4.20 14.26
CA GLU A 246 10.52 -5.47 14.93
C GLU A 246 10.83 -6.58 13.93
N GLY A 247 11.96 -7.27 14.15
CA GLY A 247 12.38 -8.38 13.32
C GLY A 247 12.89 -8.01 11.93
N VAL A 248 13.15 -6.74 11.61
CA VAL A 248 13.75 -6.37 10.30
C VAL A 248 15.27 -6.57 10.29
N ASP A 249 15.81 -6.97 9.14
CA ASP A 249 17.23 -7.11 8.85
C ASP A 249 17.54 -6.81 7.37
N GLU A 250 18.82 -6.89 6.99
CA GLU A 250 19.31 -6.56 5.65
C GLU A 250 18.77 -7.49 4.54
N GLU A 251 18.19 -8.64 4.89
CA GLU A 251 17.57 -9.58 3.95
C GLU A 251 16.10 -9.22 3.65
N CYS A 252 15.49 -8.33 4.45
CA CYS A 252 14.13 -7.89 4.27
C CYS A 252 13.99 -6.88 3.13
N VAL A 253 12.98 -7.05 2.29
CA VAL A 253 12.59 -6.05 1.28
C VAL A 253 11.57 -5.10 1.90
N CYS A 254 11.82 -3.80 1.84
CA CYS A 254 10.99 -2.79 2.51
C CYS A 254 10.22 -1.94 1.50
N ASN A 255 8.92 -1.77 1.74
CA ASN A 255 8.09 -0.71 1.15
C ASN A 255 8.02 0.43 2.16
N ILE A 256 8.46 1.63 1.75
CA ILE A 256 8.66 2.77 2.64
C ILE A 256 8.07 4.01 2.00
N TRP A 257 7.40 4.82 2.82
CA TRP A 257 6.85 6.08 2.36
C TRP A 257 6.73 7.09 3.49
N TYR A 258 6.51 8.35 3.10
CA TYR A 258 6.08 9.40 4.01
C TYR A 258 4.61 9.72 3.79
N ASP A 259 3.88 9.91 4.89
CA ASP A 259 2.54 10.48 4.92
C ASP A 259 2.57 11.81 5.67
N VAL A 260 2.13 12.88 5.02
CA VAL A 260 1.98 14.19 5.68
C VAL A 260 0.64 14.18 6.41
N CYS A 261 0.68 14.07 7.73
CA CYS A 261 -0.51 13.90 8.58
C CYS A 261 -1.05 15.24 9.13
N GLY A 262 -0.22 16.26 9.14
CA GLY A 262 -0.57 17.60 9.57
C GLY A 262 0.39 18.64 8.99
N LEU A 263 -0.15 19.82 8.72
CA LEU A 263 0.58 20.95 8.16
C LEU A 263 -0.10 22.22 8.68
N ASP A 264 0.68 23.10 9.29
CA ASP A 264 0.26 24.42 9.75
C ASP A 264 1.28 25.45 9.25
N VAL A 265 0.76 26.57 8.76
CA VAL A 265 1.57 27.68 8.26
C VAL A 265 0.98 28.96 8.82
N SER A 266 1.79 29.73 9.55
CA SER A 266 1.38 31.02 10.10
C SER A 266 2.37 32.13 9.77
N PRO A 267 1.91 33.37 9.52
CA PRO A 267 2.79 34.51 9.31
C PRO A 267 3.45 34.92 10.63
N LYS A 268 4.73 35.28 10.56
CA LYS A 268 5.52 35.78 11.67
C LYS A 268 6.30 37.03 11.25
N ARG A 269 6.50 37.93 12.21
CA ARG A 269 7.28 39.16 12.01
C ARG A 269 8.78 38.87 11.93
N ASN A 270 9.47 39.53 11.00
CA ASN A 270 10.93 39.54 10.94
C ASN A 270 11.53 40.51 11.97
N GLY A 271 12.85 40.70 11.94
CA GLY A 271 13.56 41.63 12.83
C GLY A 271 13.13 43.09 12.71
N ASP A 272 12.56 43.49 11.57
CA ASP A 272 12.08 44.84 11.30
C ASP A 272 10.59 45.03 11.71
N GLY A 273 9.93 43.98 12.19
CA GLY A 273 8.54 44.01 12.63
C GLY A 273 7.50 43.79 11.52
N GLU A 274 7.93 43.50 10.30
CA GLU A 274 7.07 43.19 9.14
C GLU A 274 6.77 41.69 9.04
N ASN A 275 5.56 41.30 8.62
CA ASN A 275 5.20 39.89 8.44
C ASN A 275 5.94 39.29 7.23
N ARG A 276 7.15 38.76 7.42
CA ARG A 276 8.00 38.28 6.31
C ARG A 276 8.56 36.88 6.50
N VAL A 277 8.06 36.15 7.48
CA VAL A 277 8.48 34.78 7.79
C VAL A 277 7.25 33.88 7.83
N PHE A 278 7.30 32.72 7.18
CA PHE A 278 6.34 31.65 7.44
C PHE A 278 6.88 30.76 8.57
N ALA A 279 6.14 30.67 9.67
CA ALA A 279 6.34 29.63 10.68
C ALA A 279 5.61 28.38 10.20
N LEU A 280 6.37 27.36 9.80
CA LEU A 280 5.88 26.09 9.31
C LEU A 280 5.98 25.04 10.42
N GLU A 281 4.87 24.34 10.70
CA GLU A 281 4.87 23.12 11.50
C GLU A 281 4.23 21.97 10.70
N ALA A 282 5.01 20.94 10.38
CA ALA A 282 4.53 19.75 9.68
C ALA A 282 4.74 18.48 10.52
N ALA A 283 3.75 17.60 10.52
CA ALA A 283 3.81 16.27 11.10
C ALA A 283 3.85 15.23 9.99
N VAL A 284 4.97 14.53 9.86
CA VAL A 284 5.20 13.54 8.79
C VAL A 284 5.45 12.17 9.40
N ASN A 285 4.69 11.16 8.99
CA ASN A 285 4.89 9.78 9.40
C ASN A 285 5.82 9.07 8.42
N ALA A 286 6.94 8.55 8.93
CA ALA A 286 7.79 7.59 8.23
C ALA A 286 7.22 6.19 8.42
N CYS A 287 6.68 5.61 7.36
CA CYS A 287 5.98 4.33 7.38
C CYS A 287 6.82 3.24 6.71
N VAL A 288 6.86 2.05 7.30
CA VAL A 288 7.62 0.90 6.80
C VAL A 288 6.77 -0.37 6.85
N CYS A 289 6.68 -1.05 5.71
CA CYS A 289 6.19 -2.42 5.59
C CYS A 289 7.35 -3.31 5.09
N ALA A 290 7.80 -4.22 5.94
CA ALA A 290 8.94 -5.10 5.64
C ALA A 290 8.47 -6.52 5.31
N HIS A 291 9.17 -7.13 4.36
CA HIS A 291 8.84 -8.42 3.78
C HIS A 291 10.04 -9.35 3.92
N ARG A 292 9.86 -10.47 4.63
CA ARG A 292 10.89 -11.51 4.72
C ARG A 292 10.57 -12.65 3.77
N ARG A 293 11.46 -12.92 2.81
CA ARG A 293 11.38 -14.10 1.96
C ARG A 293 11.90 -15.31 2.71
N VAL A 294 11.20 -16.43 2.63
CA VAL A 294 11.53 -17.69 3.30
C VAL A 294 11.39 -18.81 2.28
N GLU A 295 12.45 -19.57 2.09
CA GLU A 295 12.41 -20.84 1.35
C GLU A 295 12.09 -21.98 2.33
N LEU A 296 11.21 -22.88 1.90
CA LEU A 296 10.66 -23.94 2.75
C LEU A 296 10.73 -25.29 2.02
N ASP A 297 11.26 -26.31 2.71
CA ASP A 297 11.24 -27.69 2.21
C ASP A 297 9.95 -28.39 2.63
N THR A 298 8.96 -28.44 1.75
CA THR A 298 7.63 -29.01 2.02
C THR A 298 7.53 -30.45 1.56
N CYS A 299 6.66 -31.26 2.18
CA CYS A 299 6.22 -32.53 1.59
C CYS A 299 4.75 -32.43 1.22
N CYS A 300 4.39 -32.84 0.00
CA CYS A 300 2.99 -32.85 -0.44
C CYS A 300 2.34 -34.21 -0.26
N ASP A 301 3.10 -35.30 -0.16
CA ASP A 301 2.60 -36.69 -0.02
C ASP A 301 3.63 -37.59 0.68
N CYS A 302 3.19 -38.72 1.22
CA CYS A 302 4.07 -39.75 1.77
C CYS A 302 3.48 -41.16 1.66
N TYR A 303 4.35 -42.17 1.74
CA TYR A 303 3.95 -43.57 1.97
C TYR A 303 5.07 -44.34 2.68
N SER A 304 4.74 -45.47 3.32
CA SER A 304 5.72 -46.42 3.83
C SER A 304 5.88 -47.61 2.89
N THR A 305 7.11 -48.08 2.68
CA THR A 305 7.40 -49.34 1.97
C THR A 305 7.19 -50.57 2.84
N LEU A 306 7.11 -50.41 4.17
CA LEU A 306 7.08 -51.51 5.14
C LEU A 306 5.70 -51.73 5.79
N TYR A 307 4.91 -50.67 5.98
CA TYR A 307 3.68 -50.71 6.77
C TYR A 307 2.56 -49.90 6.11
N GLU A 308 1.31 -50.16 6.48
CA GLU A 308 0.21 -49.26 6.16
C GLU A 308 0.38 -47.93 6.92
N CYS A 309 0.11 -46.80 6.26
CA CYS A 309 0.23 -45.48 6.88
C CYS A 309 -0.95 -44.57 6.51
N LYS A 310 -1.25 -43.63 7.40
CA LYS A 310 -2.23 -42.56 7.19
C LYS A 310 -1.52 -41.22 7.27
N GLN A 311 -1.97 -40.29 6.45
CA GLN A 311 -1.44 -38.94 6.43
C GLN A 311 -2.54 -37.90 6.61
N SER A 312 -2.14 -36.75 7.16
CA SER A 312 -2.97 -35.55 7.25
C SER A 312 -2.33 -34.44 6.43
N GLN A 313 -3.11 -33.82 5.55
CA GLN A 313 -2.66 -32.72 4.70
C GLN A 313 -3.52 -31.49 4.96
N LYS A 314 -2.91 -30.31 4.84
CA LYS A 314 -3.62 -29.03 4.78
C LYS A 314 -3.21 -28.29 3.51
N GLN A 315 -4.11 -27.47 2.98
CA GLN A 315 -3.79 -26.55 1.91
C GLN A 315 -3.49 -25.18 2.50
N LEU A 316 -2.23 -24.75 2.45
CA LEU A 316 -1.80 -23.47 3.01
C LEU A 316 -1.71 -22.38 1.93
N PRO A 317 -2.15 -21.13 2.24
CA PRO A 317 -2.00 -19.99 1.36
C PRO A 317 -0.59 -19.39 1.50
N PHE A 318 0.23 -19.56 0.46
CA PHE A 318 1.55 -18.95 0.36
C PHE A 318 1.45 -17.60 -0.36
N LEU A 319 2.31 -16.68 0.04
CA LEU A 319 2.42 -15.36 -0.58
C LEU A 319 3.84 -15.19 -1.10
N LYS A 320 4.00 -14.79 -2.36
CA LYS A 320 5.30 -14.48 -2.96
C LYS A 320 5.36 -13.01 -3.34
N LEU A 321 6.27 -12.25 -2.72
CA LEU A 321 6.55 -10.86 -3.12
C LEU A 321 7.21 -10.84 -4.49
N LEU A 322 6.49 -10.31 -5.47
CA LEU A 322 6.99 -10.11 -6.82
C LEU A 322 7.81 -8.82 -6.89
N ASP A 323 7.26 -7.71 -6.37
CA ASP A 323 7.92 -6.40 -6.39
C ASP A 323 7.41 -5.46 -5.29
N VAL A 324 8.25 -4.48 -4.93
CA VAL A 324 7.85 -3.29 -4.18
C VAL A 324 7.78 -2.13 -5.15
N VAL A 325 6.57 -1.80 -5.58
CA VAL A 325 6.30 -0.79 -6.61
C VAL A 325 6.49 0.60 -6.02
N SER A 326 7.30 1.40 -6.70
CA SER A 326 7.46 2.84 -6.47
C SER A 326 7.70 3.52 -7.82
N GLU A 327 6.61 3.75 -8.55
CA GLU A 327 6.63 4.24 -9.92
C GLU A 327 5.95 5.60 -10.05
N THR A 328 6.23 6.32 -11.15
CA THR A 328 5.59 7.60 -11.46
C THR A 328 4.96 7.56 -12.85
N CYS A 329 3.64 7.66 -12.92
CA CYS A 329 2.91 7.89 -14.16
C CYS A 329 2.94 9.38 -14.50
N THR A 330 3.49 9.75 -15.66
CA THR A 330 3.49 11.15 -16.09
C THR A 330 2.20 11.46 -16.86
N TYR A 331 1.34 12.28 -16.27
CA TYR A 331 0.20 12.87 -16.95
C TYR A 331 0.63 14.15 -17.68
N LYS A 332 0.26 14.27 -18.96
CA LYS A 332 0.50 15.45 -19.79
C LYS A 332 -0.64 15.64 -20.79
N GLU A 333 -1.40 16.73 -20.68
CA GLU A 333 -2.52 17.04 -21.59
C GLU A 333 -2.66 18.56 -21.78
N SER A 334 -3.14 18.98 -22.95
CA SER A 334 -3.59 20.35 -23.20
C SER A 334 -5.10 20.42 -22.97
N ILE A 335 -5.52 21.26 -22.03
CA ILE A 335 -6.93 21.47 -21.69
C ILE A 335 -7.34 22.89 -22.08
N ASP A 336 -8.59 23.04 -22.50
CA ASP A 336 -9.17 24.35 -22.78
C ASP A 336 -9.46 25.08 -21.45
N LEU A 337 -9.07 26.35 -21.40
CA LEU A 337 -9.37 27.25 -20.31
C LEU A 337 -10.84 27.71 -20.42
N PRO A 338 -11.53 27.86 -19.29
CA PRO A 338 -12.82 28.55 -19.26
C PRO A 338 -12.74 29.97 -19.85
N ASP A 339 -13.83 30.40 -20.48
CA ASP A 339 -13.97 31.75 -21.03
C ASP A 339 -13.82 32.83 -19.94
N GLY A 340 -13.18 33.96 -20.29
CA GLY A 340 -13.07 35.12 -19.41
C GLY A 340 -11.98 35.02 -18.33
N ILE A 341 -11.08 34.03 -18.41
CA ILE A 341 -9.91 33.97 -17.52
C ILE A 341 -8.83 34.93 -17.99
N ARG A 342 -8.44 35.87 -17.12
CA ARG A 342 -7.32 36.80 -17.33
C ARG A 342 -5.97 36.17 -16.99
N ASN A 343 -5.88 35.50 -15.84
CA ASN A 343 -4.66 34.81 -15.41
C ASN A 343 -4.96 33.68 -14.41
N ILE A 344 -4.03 32.75 -14.28
CA ILE A 344 -4.12 31.63 -13.34
C ILE A 344 -3.38 32.02 -12.06
N ILE A 345 -4.02 31.78 -10.92
CA ILE A 345 -3.47 32.01 -9.57
C ILE A 345 -2.73 30.75 -9.12
N ASP A 346 -3.39 29.59 -9.23
CA ASP A 346 -2.84 28.29 -8.84
C ASP A 346 -3.42 27.17 -9.69
N LEU A 347 -2.66 26.10 -9.86
CA LEU A 347 -3.12 24.86 -10.46
C LEU A 347 -2.49 23.67 -9.73
N TRP A 348 -3.34 22.73 -9.31
CA TRP A 348 -2.92 21.49 -8.68
C TRP A 348 -3.73 20.32 -9.21
N CYS A 349 -3.23 19.11 -8.94
CA CYS A 349 -3.93 17.88 -9.29
C CYS A 349 -4.22 17.09 -8.02
N ALA A 350 -5.38 16.45 -7.98
CA ALA A 350 -5.77 15.50 -6.94
C ALA A 350 -6.03 14.14 -7.58
N ALA A 351 -5.28 13.12 -7.16
CA ALA A 351 -5.53 11.75 -7.59
C ALA A 351 -6.64 11.14 -6.71
N GLY A 352 -7.66 10.57 -7.35
CA GLY A 352 -8.69 9.79 -6.67
C GLY A 352 -8.22 8.36 -6.37
N ALA A 353 -9.08 7.57 -5.74
CA ALA A 353 -8.81 6.16 -5.47
C ALA A 353 -8.47 5.39 -6.76
N ALA A 354 -7.45 4.54 -6.67
CA ALA A 354 -7.03 3.70 -7.78
C ALA A 354 -7.78 2.36 -7.78
N THR A 355 -7.99 1.84 -8.98
CA THR A 355 -8.47 0.48 -9.24
C THR A 355 -7.38 -0.29 -9.95
N VAL A 356 -7.33 -1.61 -9.72
CA VAL A 356 -6.33 -2.49 -10.33
C VAL A 356 -7.04 -3.56 -11.14
N ARG A 357 -6.67 -3.68 -12.41
CA ARG A 357 -7.06 -4.79 -13.29
C ARG A 357 -5.83 -5.61 -13.63
N ILE A 358 -5.91 -6.92 -13.45
CA ILE A 358 -4.80 -7.84 -13.74
C ILE A 358 -4.86 -8.29 -15.20
N GLU A 359 -3.76 -8.11 -15.92
CA GLU A 359 -3.47 -8.68 -17.25
C GLU A 359 -2.35 -9.75 -17.10
N PRO A 360 -2.13 -10.61 -18.12
CA PRO A 360 -1.15 -11.70 -18.02
C PRO A 360 0.28 -11.28 -17.66
N ASP A 361 0.69 -10.06 -18.05
CA ASP A 361 2.05 -9.53 -17.93
C ASP A 361 2.13 -8.24 -17.11
N CYS A 362 1.00 -7.69 -16.64
CA CYS A 362 0.98 -6.44 -15.90
C CYS A 362 -0.26 -6.25 -15.00
N ALA A 363 -0.10 -5.45 -13.97
CA ALA A 363 -1.20 -4.86 -13.21
C ALA A 363 -1.50 -3.46 -13.77
N VAL A 364 -2.70 -3.26 -14.30
CA VAL A 364 -3.15 -1.99 -14.85
C VAL A 364 -3.81 -1.17 -13.74
N VAL A 365 -3.11 -0.14 -13.29
CA VAL A 365 -3.57 0.82 -12.28
C VAL A 365 -4.31 1.94 -12.99
N SER A 366 -5.57 2.19 -12.65
CA SER A 366 -6.38 3.26 -13.24
C SER A 366 -7.09 4.07 -12.16
N GLY A 367 -7.21 5.37 -12.37
CA GLY A 367 -7.88 6.26 -11.43
C GLY A 367 -8.25 7.60 -12.06
N ARG A 368 -9.01 8.38 -11.29
CA ARG A 368 -9.38 9.75 -11.66
C ARG A 368 -8.27 10.71 -11.26
N LEU A 369 -8.00 11.69 -12.11
CA LEU A 369 -7.16 12.85 -11.82
C LEU A 369 -8.04 14.10 -11.95
N THR A 370 -8.27 14.80 -10.84
CA THR A 370 -8.98 16.08 -10.87
C THR A 370 -7.94 17.19 -10.97
N ILE A 371 -7.99 17.94 -12.07
CA ILE A 371 -7.18 19.15 -12.27
C ILE A 371 -7.98 20.31 -11.69
N CYS A 372 -7.45 20.96 -10.67
CA CYS A 372 -8.06 22.07 -9.96
C CYS A 372 -7.31 23.35 -10.30
N MET A 373 -8.01 24.47 -10.48
CA MET A 373 -7.37 25.77 -10.66
C MET A 373 -8.12 26.89 -9.92
N PHE A 374 -7.35 27.78 -9.32
CA PHE A 374 -7.81 29.13 -9.01
C PHE A 374 -7.37 30.06 -10.14
N ALA A 375 -8.28 30.88 -10.62
CA ALA A 375 -8.04 31.85 -11.69
C ALA A 375 -8.57 33.22 -11.29
N CYS A 376 -8.13 34.23 -12.03
CA CYS A 376 -8.63 35.59 -11.95
C CYS A 376 -9.35 35.90 -13.27
N ASP A 377 -10.59 36.37 -13.20
CA ASP A 377 -11.36 36.76 -14.39
C ASP A 377 -10.99 38.15 -14.91
N GLU A 378 -11.59 38.56 -16.03
CA GLU A 378 -11.38 39.89 -16.63
C GLU A 378 -11.77 41.05 -15.69
N GLU A 379 -12.71 40.83 -14.77
CA GLU A 379 -13.15 41.81 -13.76
C GLU A 379 -12.19 41.88 -12.56
N GLY A 380 -11.20 40.99 -12.48
CA GLY A 380 -10.22 40.93 -11.40
C GLY A 380 -10.72 40.16 -10.17
N SER A 381 -11.74 39.31 -10.32
CA SER A 381 -12.31 38.47 -9.27
C SER A 381 -11.74 37.06 -9.32
N ALA A 382 -11.56 36.43 -8.16
CA ALA A 382 -11.07 35.07 -8.08
C ALA A 382 -12.18 34.05 -8.37
N THR A 383 -11.89 33.09 -9.25
CA THR A 383 -12.78 31.99 -9.65
C THR A 383 -12.11 30.65 -9.41
N TYR A 384 -12.92 29.59 -9.27
CA TYR A 384 -12.46 28.22 -9.15
C TYR A 384 -13.03 27.37 -10.29
N HIS A 385 -12.18 26.54 -10.88
CA HIS A 385 -12.56 25.60 -11.93
C HIS A 385 -11.89 24.25 -11.70
N GLU A 386 -12.59 23.16 -12.04
CA GLU A 386 -12.04 21.82 -12.01
C GLU A 386 -12.40 21.03 -13.27
N GLN A 387 -11.49 20.17 -13.70
CA GLN A 387 -11.70 19.23 -14.80
C GLN A 387 -11.27 17.84 -14.37
N VAL A 388 -12.11 16.85 -14.64
CA VAL A 388 -11.83 15.46 -14.32
C VAL A 388 -11.23 14.78 -15.56
N ARG A 389 -10.12 14.08 -15.33
CA ARG A 389 -9.43 13.25 -16.31
C ARG A 389 -9.16 11.89 -15.71
N GLU A 390 -8.70 10.98 -16.54
CA GLU A 390 -8.33 9.63 -16.12
C GLU A 390 -6.85 9.41 -16.38
N PHE A 391 -6.22 8.61 -15.53
CA PHE A 391 -4.88 8.11 -15.76
C PHE A 391 -4.88 6.59 -15.75
N THR A 392 -3.96 6.02 -16.52
CA THR A 392 -3.71 4.59 -16.54
C THR A 392 -2.22 4.35 -16.57
N HIS A 393 -1.75 3.41 -15.75
CA HIS A 393 -0.36 3.01 -15.68
C HIS A 393 -0.24 1.49 -15.59
N LYS A 394 0.75 0.93 -16.29
CA LYS A 394 1.01 -0.52 -16.28
C LYS A 394 2.22 -0.81 -15.40
N VAL A 395 2.01 -1.58 -14.34
CA VAL A 395 3.07 -2.12 -13.50
C VAL A 395 3.40 -3.52 -14.01
N ALA A 396 4.65 -3.77 -14.37
CA ALA A 396 5.06 -5.05 -14.94
C ALA A 396 4.95 -6.19 -13.91
N ILE A 397 4.47 -7.35 -14.36
CA ILE A 397 4.47 -8.59 -13.60
C ILE A 397 5.50 -9.52 -14.23
N ASN A 398 6.55 -9.84 -13.47
CA ASN A 398 7.63 -10.69 -13.95
C ASN A 398 7.49 -12.11 -13.40
N GLY A 399 7.41 -13.09 -14.32
CA GLY A 399 7.40 -14.51 -13.99
C GLY A 399 6.00 -15.14 -13.89
N PRO A 400 5.93 -16.46 -13.66
CA PRO A 400 4.66 -17.16 -13.52
C PRO A 400 3.97 -16.73 -12.23
N VAL A 401 2.68 -16.39 -12.34
CA VAL A 401 1.84 -15.98 -11.22
C VAL A 401 0.54 -16.78 -11.21
N GLU A 402 0.01 -17.02 -10.01
CA GLU A 402 -1.32 -17.60 -9.86
C GLU A 402 -2.35 -16.48 -9.65
N THR A 403 -2.50 -16.02 -8.40
CA THR A 403 -3.43 -14.94 -8.05
C THR A 403 -2.63 -13.70 -7.69
N VAL A 404 -2.71 -12.66 -8.52
CA VAL A 404 -2.01 -11.40 -8.24
C VAL A 404 -2.77 -10.61 -7.19
N VAL A 405 -2.06 -10.14 -6.17
CA VAL A 405 -2.59 -9.27 -5.10
C VAL A 405 -1.83 -7.96 -5.13
N PHE A 406 -2.52 -6.87 -5.46
CA PHE A 406 -1.95 -5.53 -5.50
C PHE A 406 -3.01 -4.48 -5.14
N ALA A 407 -2.72 -3.68 -4.11
CA ALA A 407 -3.56 -2.58 -3.65
C ALA A 407 -2.70 -1.32 -3.51
N PRO A 408 -2.43 -0.61 -4.62
CA PRO A 408 -1.54 0.54 -4.61
C PRO A 408 -2.18 1.76 -3.93
N ALA A 409 -1.35 2.55 -3.25
CA ALA A 409 -1.66 3.93 -2.93
C ALA A 409 -1.23 4.82 -4.10
N VAL A 410 -2.05 5.81 -4.43
CA VAL A 410 -1.78 6.79 -5.48
C VAL A 410 -1.82 8.21 -4.92
N ARG A 411 -0.91 9.05 -5.38
CA ARG A 411 -0.84 10.47 -5.00
C ARG A 411 -0.42 11.29 -6.20
N ALA A 412 -1.10 12.41 -6.43
CA ALA A 412 -0.63 13.42 -7.37
C ALA A 412 0.55 14.20 -6.75
N ASP A 413 1.61 14.33 -7.52
CA ASP A 413 2.75 15.17 -7.21
C ASP A 413 2.48 16.62 -7.64
N THR A 414 3.42 17.51 -7.37
CA THR A 414 3.33 18.92 -7.77
C THR A 414 3.04 19.05 -9.27
N ALA A 415 1.96 19.76 -9.60
CA ALA A 415 1.58 20.03 -10.98
C ALA A 415 2.34 21.25 -11.50
N ALA A 416 2.84 21.13 -12.73
CA ALA A 416 3.40 22.23 -13.50
C ALA A 416 2.48 22.54 -14.67
N PHE A 417 2.46 23.80 -15.09
CA PHE A 417 1.68 24.19 -16.25
C PHE A 417 2.37 25.26 -17.09
N THR A 418 1.97 25.32 -18.36
CA THR A 418 2.37 26.38 -19.29
C THR A 418 1.17 26.85 -20.09
N LEU A 419 1.04 28.16 -20.26
CA LEU A 419 -0.01 28.75 -21.09
C LEU A 419 0.36 28.59 -22.57
N SER A 420 -0.59 28.08 -23.36
CA SER A 420 -0.49 27.94 -24.81
C SER A 420 -1.47 28.91 -25.47
N GLY A 421 -1.06 30.18 -25.60
CA GLY A 421 -1.95 31.27 -26.02
C GLY A 421 -2.87 31.73 -24.87
N HIS A 422 -4.07 32.20 -25.21
CA HIS A 422 -5.06 32.70 -24.23
C HIS A 422 -6.14 31.69 -23.84
N GLU A 423 -6.29 30.59 -24.59
CA GLU A 423 -7.44 29.68 -24.46
C GLU A 423 -7.05 28.29 -23.97
N LYS A 424 -5.75 27.96 -23.89
CA LYS A 424 -5.29 26.61 -23.55
C LYS A 424 -4.17 26.63 -22.54
N ILE A 425 -4.16 25.58 -21.72
CA ILE A 425 -3.12 25.30 -20.75
C ILE A 425 -2.62 23.87 -20.93
N GLU A 426 -1.31 23.71 -21.01
CA GLU A 426 -0.66 22.41 -20.95
C GLU A 426 -0.35 22.10 -19.49
N VAL A 427 -0.96 21.03 -18.97
CA VAL A 427 -0.79 20.56 -17.59
C VAL A 427 0.12 19.35 -17.59
N ARG A 428 1.11 19.34 -16.69
CA ARG A 428 1.98 18.19 -16.42
C ARG A 428 1.94 17.85 -14.93
N CYS A 429 1.66 16.60 -14.60
CA CYS A 429 1.64 16.13 -13.22
C CYS A 429 2.23 14.71 -13.15
N GLY A 430 3.10 14.46 -12.18
CA GLY A 430 3.52 13.11 -11.84
C GLY A 430 2.50 12.47 -10.90
N ILE A 431 2.09 11.24 -11.18
CA ILE A 431 1.21 10.47 -10.29
C ILE A 431 2.05 9.34 -9.71
N LYS A 432 2.36 9.46 -8.41
CA LYS A 432 3.13 8.46 -7.66
C LYS A 432 2.25 7.26 -7.37
N ILE A 433 2.73 6.07 -7.71
CA ILE A 433 2.07 4.80 -7.48
C ILE A 433 3.00 3.96 -6.62
N ARG A 434 2.54 3.60 -5.41
CA ARG A 434 3.32 2.79 -4.47
C ARG A 434 2.52 1.61 -3.94
N GLY A 435 3.19 0.49 -3.66
CA GLY A 435 2.55 -0.66 -3.02
C GLY A 435 3.36 -1.94 -3.21
N SER A 436 2.99 -2.97 -2.47
CA SER A 436 3.62 -4.29 -2.60
C SER A 436 2.79 -5.18 -3.53
N LEU A 437 3.43 -5.75 -4.55
CA LEU A 437 2.83 -6.62 -5.55
C LEU A 437 3.17 -8.08 -5.23
N TYR A 438 2.16 -8.92 -5.07
CA TYR A 438 2.33 -10.33 -4.68
C TYR A 438 1.69 -11.30 -5.67
N SER A 439 2.23 -12.52 -5.74
CA SER A 439 1.53 -13.71 -6.23
C SER A 439 1.12 -14.55 -5.03
N GLN A 440 -0.18 -14.73 -4.84
CA GLN A 440 -0.75 -15.65 -3.87
C GLN A 440 -1.04 -16.98 -4.55
N TYR A 441 -0.61 -18.06 -3.92
CA TYR A 441 -0.81 -19.42 -4.40
C TYR A 441 -1.10 -20.37 -3.25
N ARG A 442 -1.62 -21.57 -3.55
CA ARG A 442 -1.97 -22.56 -2.54
C ARG A 442 -1.16 -23.83 -2.71
N LYS A 443 -0.60 -24.34 -1.60
CA LYS A 443 0.17 -25.58 -1.61
C LYS A 443 -0.37 -26.57 -0.60
N ASN A 444 -0.53 -27.82 -1.04
CA ASN A 444 -0.82 -28.93 -0.14
C ASN A 444 0.45 -29.30 0.60
N VAL A 445 0.38 -29.28 1.92
CA VAL A 445 1.49 -29.64 2.80
C VAL A 445 1.05 -30.74 3.74
N LEU A 446 1.98 -31.64 4.03
CA LEU A 446 1.82 -32.71 4.99
C LEU A 446 1.94 -32.15 6.41
N CYS A 447 0.95 -32.39 7.25
CA CYS A 447 0.92 -31.94 8.65
C CYS A 447 1.23 -33.05 9.63
N ASP A 448 0.86 -34.29 9.29
CA ASP A 448 1.09 -35.43 10.16
C ASP A 448 1.11 -36.77 9.39
N VAL A 449 1.82 -37.75 9.96
CA VAL A 449 1.91 -39.11 9.44
C VAL A 449 1.83 -40.10 10.58
N ALA A 450 0.93 -41.07 10.46
CA ALA A 450 0.79 -42.19 11.39
C ALA A 450 1.05 -43.51 10.66
N VAL A 451 2.00 -44.29 11.14
CA VAL A 451 2.31 -45.62 10.62
C VAL A 451 1.66 -46.68 11.52
N ASP A 452 1.00 -47.66 10.92
CA ASP A 452 0.39 -48.79 11.62
C ASP A 452 1.35 -49.99 11.61
N GLU A 453 2.21 -50.09 12.62
CA GLU A 453 3.17 -51.19 12.76
C GLU A 453 2.50 -52.57 12.90
N SER A 454 1.21 -52.63 13.28
CA SER A 454 0.46 -53.89 13.36
C SER A 454 0.04 -54.43 11.99
N ARG A 455 0.17 -53.60 10.94
CA ARG A 455 -0.20 -53.91 9.57
C ARG A 455 1.01 -53.78 8.63
N PRO A 456 1.99 -54.69 8.72
CA PRO A 456 3.08 -54.73 7.76
C PRO A 456 2.55 -55.04 6.36
N LYS A 457 3.12 -54.36 5.36
CA LYS A 457 2.82 -54.62 3.96
C LYS A 457 3.44 -55.97 3.57
N THR A 458 2.65 -56.80 2.88
CA THR A 458 3.13 -58.10 2.40
C THR A 458 4.21 -57.88 1.35
N ARG A 459 5.46 -58.23 1.67
CA ARG A 459 6.55 -58.28 0.69
C ARG A 459 6.24 -59.38 -0.31
N GLN A 460 6.08 -59.02 -1.58
CA GLN A 460 5.91 -59.98 -2.65
C GLN A 460 7.23 -60.72 -2.90
N GLU A 461 7.20 -62.03 -3.16
CA GLU A 461 8.42 -62.85 -3.34
C GLU A 461 9.25 -62.43 -4.57
N ASN A 462 8.65 -61.70 -5.50
CA ASN A 462 9.31 -61.20 -6.69
C ASN A 462 10.31 -60.09 -6.34
N LEU A 463 11.58 -60.28 -6.71
CA LEU A 463 12.65 -59.29 -6.49
C LEU A 463 12.58 -58.10 -7.48
N LEU A 464 11.82 -58.25 -8.57
CA LEU A 464 11.78 -57.31 -9.68
C LEU A 464 10.46 -57.41 -10.46
N TYR A 465 9.88 -56.25 -10.81
CA TYR A 465 8.77 -56.16 -11.78
C TYR A 465 9.21 -55.45 -13.07
N LEU A 466 8.63 -55.86 -14.19
CA LEU A 466 8.67 -55.11 -15.46
C LEU A 466 7.38 -54.31 -15.59
N TYR A 467 7.50 -52.99 -15.59
CA TYR A 467 6.38 -52.06 -15.70
C TYR A 467 6.49 -51.24 -16.99
N TYR A 468 5.45 -51.23 -17.82
CA TYR A 468 5.41 -50.39 -19.02
C TYR A 468 4.81 -49.05 -18.65
N ALA A 469 5.66 -48.04 -18.45
CA ALA A 469 5.24 -46.69 -18.09
C ALA A 469 4.78 -45.89 -19.31
N GLY A 470 3.66 -45.20 -19.16
CA GLY A 470 3.17 -44.19 -20.07
C GLY A 470 4.00 -42.91 -20.06
N GLU A 471 3.76 -42.07 -21.06
CA GLU A 471 4.28 -40.71 -21.11
C GLU A 471 3.65 -39.87 -19.98
N GLN A 472 4.44 -39.00 -19.33
CA GLN A 472 4.04 -38.14 -18.20
C GLN A 472 3.68 -38.87 -16.90
N GLU A 473 3.90 -40.20 -16.80
CA GLU A 473 3.73 -40.90 -15.53
C GLU A 473 4.77 -40.45 -14.49
N GLN A 474 4.31 -40.23 -13.26
CA GLN A 474 5.15 -39.84 -12.13
C GLN A 474 5.79 -41.07 -11.50
N ILE A 475 7.12 -41.09 -11.36
CA ILE A 475 7.84 -42.18 -10.69
C ILE A 475 7.33 -42.35 -9.25
N TRP A 476 6.94 -41.27 -8.60
CA TRP A 476 6.34 -41.27 -7.27
C TRP A 476 5.12 -42.21 -7.16
N GLU A 477 4.17 -42.13 -8.11
CA GLU A 477 2.97 -42.96 -8.11
C GLU A 477 3.30 -44.44 -8.38
N ILE A 478 4.28 -44.70 -9.24
CA ILE A 478 4.77 -46.05 -9.51
C ILE A 478 5.43 -46.63 -8.24
N ALA A 479 6.32 -45.88 -7.61
CA ALA A 479 7.01 -46.28 -6.38
C ALA A 479 6.01 -46.58 -5.25
N LYS A 480 5.03 -45.71 -5.06
CA LYS A 480 3.92 -45.87 -4.10
C LYS A 480 3.08 -47.11 -4.39
N ARG A 481 2.74 -47.36 -5.66
CA ARG A 481 1.97 -48.55 -6.08
C ARG A 481 2.68 -49.85 -5.80
N TYR A 482 3.99 -49.88 -5.99
CA TYR A 482 4.82 -51.08 -5.80
C TYR A 482 5.50 -51.15 -4.43
N ASN A 483 5.26 -50.17 -3.54
CA ASN A 483 5.87 -50.08 -2.21
C ASN A 483 7.40 -50.17 -2.23
N THR A 484 8.04 -49.52 -3.21
CA THR A 484 9.51 -49.38 -3.31
C THR A 484 9.89 -47.91 -3.27
N SER A 485 11.18 -47.56 -3.18
CA SER A 485 11.61 -46.15 -3.19
C SER A 485 11.72 -45.57 -4.61
N VAL A 486 11.55 -44.25 -4.71
CA VAL A 486 11.76 -43.52 -5.97
C VAL A 486 13.21 -43.66 -6.43
N GLU A 487 14.16 -43.61 -5.48
CA GLU A 487 15.59 -43.77 -5.73
C GLU A 487 15.89 -45.15 -6.31
N ALA A 488 15.27 -46.23 -5.81
CA ALA A 488 15.48 -47.58 -6.33
C ALA A 488 15.04 -47.71 -7.80
N ILE A 489 13.90 -47.11 -8.16
CA ILE A 489 13.43 -47.08 -9.55
C ILE A 489 14.37 -46.22 -10.40
N ARG A 490 14.79 -45.05 -9.93
CA ARG A 490 15.69 -44.16 -10.69
C ARG A 490 17.04 -44.78 -10.95
N GLU A 491 17.69 -45.36 -9.94
CA GLU A 491 18.97 -46.05 -10.07
C GLU A 491 18.86 -47.27 -10.99
N GLY A 492 17.81 -48.09 -10.83
CA GLY A 492 17.59 -49.29 -11.62
C GLY A 492 17.36 -49.03 -13.11
N ASN A 493 16.91 -47.82 -13.46
CA ASN A 493 16.55 -47.43 -14.83
C ASN A 493 17.38 -46.27 -15.39
N GLN A 494 18.38 -45.79 -14.64
CA GLN A 494 19.24 -44.65 -15.04
C GLN A 494 18.42 -43.38 -15.37
N LEU A 495 17.41 -43.08 -14.55
CA LEU A 495 16.51 -41.94 -14.75
C LEU A 495 16.99 -40.70 -13.99
N GLU A 496 17.16 -39.59 -14.72
CA GLU A 496 17.59 -38.32 -14.14
C GLU A 496 16.44 -37.52 -13.51
N GLY A 497 15.19 -37.67 -13.99
CA GLY A 497 14.01 -36.94 -13.52
C GLY A 497 13.00 -37.81 -12.74
N GLY A 498 11.97 -37.15 -12.19
CA GLY A 498 10.84 -37.80 -11.50
C GLY A 498 9.64 -38.16 -12.39
N VAL A 499 9.69 -37.78 -13.67
CA VAL A 499 8.60 -37.95 -14.65
C VAL A 499 9.13 -38.72 -15.85
N ILE A 500 8.31 -39.64 -16.38
CA ILE A 500 8.65 -40.42 -17.57
C ILE A 500 8.41 -39.57 -18.83
N GLY A 501 9.50 -39.27 -19.55
CA GLY A 501 9.47 -38.42 -20.75
C GLY A 501 8.86 -39.08 -21.99
N GLU A 502 9.12 -40.38 -22.20
CA GLU A 502 8.57 -41.17 -23.30
C GLU A 502 8.21 -42.57 -22.80
N LYS A 503 7.27 -43.24 -23.49
CA LYS A 503 6.82 -44.59 -23.12
C LYS A 503 8.00 -45.56 -23.07
N THR A 504 8.23 -46.17 -21.91
CA THR A 504 9.39 -47.06 -21.71
C THR A 504 9.07 -48.19 -20.75
N MET A 505 9.86 -49.26 -20.82
CA MET A 505 9.82 -50.36 -19.86
C MET A 505 10.74 -50.04 -18.69
N LEU A 506 10.19 -50.06 -17.49
CA LEU A 506 10.88 -49.83 -16.23
C LEU A 506 11.08 -51.12 -15.45
N LEU A 507 12.27 -51.26 -14.89
CA LEU A 507 12.66 -52.22 -13.88
C LEU A 507 12.25 -51.66 -12.51
N ILE A 508 11.33 -52.32 -11.79
CA ILE A 508 10.89 -51.90 -10.46
C ILE A 508 11.49 -52.85 -9.42
N PRO A 509 12.60 -52.48 -8.75
CA PRO A 509 13.23 -53.33 -7.75
C PRO A 509 12.42 -53.33 -6.46
N MET A 510 12.20 -54.49 -5.86
CA MET A 510 11.53 -54.61 -4.57
C MET A 510 12.60 -54.62 -3.47
N LYS A 511 12.84 -53.48 -2.81
CA LYS A 511 13.82 -53.33 -1.71
C LYS A 511 13.14 -53.08 -0.36
#